data_AF-A0AA40HG81-F1
#
_entry.id   AF-A0AA40HG81-F1
#
_cell.length_a   1.000
_cell.length_b   1.000
_cell.length_c   1.000
_cell.angle_alpha   90.00
_cell.angle_beta   90.00
_cell.angle_gamma   90.00
#
_symmetry.space_group_name_H-M   'P 1'
#
loop_
_entity.id
_entity.type
_entity.pdbx_description
1 polymer ?
#
loop_
_entity_poly.entity_id
_entity_poly.type
_entity_poly.pdbx_seq_one_letter_code
_entity_poly.pdbx_strand_id
1 'polypeptide(L)'
;MNRWWYNATGGSCQQFVYGGCGGNDNNYLTKEACLEKCADVTVPRRQNFDDPSGDTFNYEEYCTAKAVTGPCRASFPRWYFDTEKNSCDNFIYGGCWGNKNNYLSKEACMSRCVGKQLYPVLPRSTKVVVLAGLFVMVLIILLGASVVCLIRVARRSQERTLRTVWSSGDDKEHLVKNTYVL
;
A
#
# COMPACT_ATOMS: atom_id res chain seq x y z
N MET A 1 17.57 38.71 -30.08
CA MET A 1 18.03 38.29 -28.74
C MET A 1 18.14 36.78 -28.70
N ASN A 2 19.11 36.23 -27.96
CA ASN A 2 19.21 34.78 -27.81
C ASN A 2 18.03 34.25 -26.99
N ARG A 3 17.37 33.22 -27.52
CA ARG A 3 16.21 32.53 -26.95
C ARG A 3 16.41 31.02 -27.08
N TRP A 4 15.55 30.25 -26.44
CA TRP A 4 15.56 28.80 -26.47
C TRP A 4 14.27 28.27 -27.09
N TRP A 5 14.36 27.21 -27.87
CA TRP A 5 13.22 26.48 -28.41
C TRP A 5 13.43 24.98 -28.18
N TYR A 6 12.35 24.24 -28.04
CA TYR A 6 12.36 22.80 -27.86
C TYR A 6 12.28 22.08 -29.22
N ASN A 7 13.35 21.37 -29.55
CA ASN A 7 13.40 20.48 -30.70
C ASN A 7 12.83 19.11 -30.30
N ALA A 8 11.58 18.85 -30.67
CA ALA A 8 10.89 17.59 -30.35
C ALA A 8 11.51 16.37 -31.05
N THR A 9 12.06 16.54 -32.26
CA THR A 9 12.73 15.45 -32.99
C THR A 9 14.01 15.01 -32.28
N GLY A 10 14.74 15.96 -31.71
CA GLY A 10 15.98 15.72 -30.95
C GLY A 10 15.80 15.68 -29.43
N GLY A 11 14.56 15.77 -28.93
CA GLY A 11 14.22 15.81 -27.51
C GLY A 11 15.00 16.84 -26.69
N SER A 12 15.36 18.00 -27.24
CA SER A 12 16.30 18.92 -26.59
C SER A 12 15.99 20.40 -26.80
N CYS A 13 16.27 21.21 -25.77
CA CYS A 13 16.22 22.67 -25.86
C CYS A 13 17.47 23.21 -26.54
N GLN A 14 17.28 23.91 -27.66
CA GLN A 14 18.32 24.47 -28.51
C GLN A 14 18.20 26.00 -28.54
N GLN A 15 19.33 26.69 -28.63
CA GLN A 15 19.36 28.15 -28.67
C GLN A 15 19.09 28.64 -30.10
N PHE A 16 18.36 29.74 -30.24
CA PHE A 16 18.13 30.43 -31.50
C PHE A 16 18.10 31.95 -31.32
N VAL A 17 18.25 32.69 -32.42
CA VAL A 17 18.17 34.16 -32.41
C VAL A 17 16.74 34.58 -32.74
N TYR A 18 16.07 35.21 -31.79
CA TYR A 18 14.72 35.75 -31.98
C TYR A 18 14.78 37.24 -32.35
N GLY A 19 14.01 37.61 -33.39
CA GLY A 19 13.98 38.97 -33.96
C GLY A 19 13.30 40.04 -33.09
N GLY A 20 12.55 39.66 -32.06
CA GLY A 20 11.99 40.59 -31.08
C GLY A 20 10.47 40.79 -31.16
N CYS A 21 9.81 40.42 -32.26
CA CYS A 21 8.34 40.41 -32.38
C CYS A 21 7.84 39.20 -33.18
N GLY A 22 6.57 38.82 -32.96
CA GLY A 22 5.94 37.64 -33.57
C GLY A 22 6.33 36.30 -32.91
N GLY A 23 6.37 35.23 -33.70
CA GLY A 23 6.78 33.89 -33.26
C GLY A 23 5.63 33.00 -32.77
N ASN A 24 5.99 31.94 -32.04
CA ASN A 24 5.07 30.98 -31.45
C ASN A 24 5.51 30.66 -30.00
N ASP A 25 4.74 29.83 -29.30
CA ASP A 25 4.96 29.48 -27.89
C ASP A 25 6.26 28.73 -27.61
N ASN A 26 6.94 28.21 -28.64
CA ASN A 26 8.21 27.49 -28.52
C ASN A 26 9.41 28.46 -28.46
N ASN A 27 9.33 29.44 -27.56
CA ASN A 27 10.28 30.53 -27.44
C ASN A 27 10.46 30.93 -25.97
N TYR A 28 11.61 30.59 -25.40
CA TYR A 28 11.92 30.72 -23.98
C TYR A 28 13.11 31.63 -23.75
N LEU A 29 13.11 32.36 -22.64
CA LEU A 29 14.24 33.21 -22.27
C LEU A 29 15.44 32.39 -21.78
N THR A 30 15.18 31.32 -21.04
CA THR A 30 16.22 30.47 -20.44
C THR A 30 16.07 29.01 -20.91
N LYS A 31 17.18 28.26 -20.82
CA LYS A 31 17.17 26.83 -21.16
C LYS A 31 16.28 26.07 -20.20
N GLU A 32 16.30 26.46 -18.93
CA GLU A 32 15.56 25.85 -17.83
C GLU A 32 14.06 25.98 -18.05
N ALA A 33 13.56 27.18 -18.43
CA ALA A 33 12.14 27.38 -18.73
C ALA A 33 11.68 26.55 -19.93
N CYS A 34 12.55 26.36 -20.93
CA CYS A 34 12.29 25.46 -22.05
C CYS A 34 12.21 23.99 -21.61
N LEU A 35 13.16 23.55 -20.77
CA LEU A 35 13.21 22.17 -20.28
C LEU A 35 12.05 21.85 -19.34
N GLU A 36 11.69 22.77 -18.45
CA GLU A 36 10.55 22.62 -17.55
C GLU A 36 9.23 22.48 -18.31
N LYS A 37 9.05 23.29 -19.36
CA LYS A 37 7.79 23.29 -20.11
C LYS A 37 7.68 22.16 -21.14
N CYS A 38 8.81 21.69 -21.67
CA CYS A 38 8.80 20.77 -22.82
C CYS A 38 9.56 19.44 -22.61
N ALA A 39 10.54 19.38 -21.71
CA ALA A 39 11.45 18.25 -21.55
C ALA A 39 11.15 17.45 -20.28
N ASP A 40 9.88 17.10 -20.05
CA ASP A 40 9.39 16.40 -18.85
C ASP A 40 9.98 14.98 -18.70
N VAL A 41 11.26 14.89 -18.30
CA VAL A 41 11.94 13.70 -17.80
C VAL A 41 13.03 14.16 -16.82
N THR A 42 13.00 13.62 -15.61
CA THR A 42 13.98 13.73 -14.50
C THR A 42 13.77 14.80 -13.42
N VAL A 43 12.58 14.86 -12.81
CA VAL A 43 12.52 15.14 -11.37
C VAL A 43 11.81 13.97 -10.70
N PRO A 44 12.45 13.21 -9.79
CA PRO A 44 11.69 12.40 -8.84
C PRO A 44 10.86 13.41 -8.05
N ARG A 45 9.53 13.43 -8.31
CA ARG A 45 8.60 14.30 -7.58
C ARG A 45 8.95 14.22 -6.11
N ARG A 46 9.32 15.34 -5.50
CA ARG A 46 9.23 15.48 -4.05
C ARG A 46 7.77 15.17 -3.73
N GLN A 47 7.53 14.06 -3.06
CA GLN A 47 6.19 13.70 -2.61
C GLN A 47 5.81 14.71 -1.52
N ASN A 48 5.17 15.81 -1.93
CA ASN A 48 4.23 16.46 -1.05
C ASN A 48 3.07 15.48 -0.88
N PHE A 49 3.05 14.85 0.28
CA PHE A 49 2.18 13.75 0.69
C PHE A 49 0.71 14.16 0.85
N ASP A 50 0.35 15.40 0.49
CA ASP A 50 -0.99 15.97 0.71
C ASP A 50 -1.66 16.50 -0.57
N ASP A 51 -1.23 16.07 -1.76
CA ASP A 51 -1.99 16.29 -3.01
C ASP A 51 -2.82 15.05 -3.37
N PRO A 52 -4.17 15.09 -3.26
CA PRO A 52 -5.04 13.98 -3.64
C PRO A 52 -5.13 13.76 -5.16
N SER A 53 -4.45 14.57 -5.97
CA SER A 53 -4.45 14.48 -7.44
C SER A 53 -3.22 13.77 -8.02
N GLY A 54 -2.64 12.84 -7.26
CA GLY A 54 -1.76 11.83 -7.84
C GLY A 54 -2.57 10.93 -8.77
N ASP A 55 -2.25 10.92 -10.07
CA ASP A 55 -2.82 10.07 -11.12
C ASP A 55 -2.90 8.60 -10.67
N THR A 56 -3.97 8.29 -9.95
CA THR A 56 -4.27 6.96 -9.49
C THR A 56 -4.84 6.29 -10.70
N PHE A 57 -4.01 5.50 -11.37
CA PHE A 57 -4.47 4.69 -12.50
C PHE A 57 -5.66 3.85 -12.03
N ASN A 58 -6.85 4.17 -12.57
CA ASN A 58 -8.08 3.49 -12.20
C ASN A 58 -8.11 2.10 -12.84
N TYR A 59 -7.52 1.12 -12.16
CA TYR A 59 -7.48 -0.26 -12.64
C TYR A 59 -8.88 -0.85 -12.86
N GLU A 60 -9.87 -0.41 -12.11
CA GLU A 60 -11.25 -0.88 -12.24
C GLU A 60 -11.85 -0.46 -13.59
N GLU A 61 -11.69 0.81 -13.97
CA GLU A 61 -12.21 1.36 -15.22
C GLU A 61 -11.47 0.82 -16.46
N TYR A 62 -10.15 0.71 -16.37
CA TYR A 62 -9.29 0.39 -17.51
C TYR A 62 -9.08 -1.11 -17.71
N CYS A 63 -9.09 -1.93 -16.65
CA CYS A 63 -8.71 -3.34 -16.74
C CYS A 63 -9.78 -4.30 -16.24
N THR A 64 -10.65 -3.88 -15.31
CA THR A 64 -11.64 -4.79 -14.69
C THR A 64 -13.00 -4.73 -15.38
N ALA A 65 -13.34 -3.58 -15.97
CA ALA A 65 -14.59 -3.41 -16.72
C ALA A 65 -14.70 -4.44 -17.86
N LYS A 66 -15.86 -5.09 -18.05
CA LYS A 66 -16.08 -6.05 -19.14
C LYS A 66 -16.00 -5.34 -20.50
N ALA A 67 -15.60 -6.04 -21.56
CA ALA A 67 -15.61 -5.46 -22.92
C ALA A 67 -17.00 -4.98 -23.34
N VAL A 68 -17.08 -3.81 -23.99
CA VAL A 68 -18.34 -3.19 -24.45
C VAL A 68 -18.26 -2.86 -25.94
N THR A 69 -19.08 -3.53 -26.75
CA THR A 69 -19.23 -3.24 -28.18
C THR A 69 -19.85 -1.85 -28.42
N GLY A 70 -20.80 -1.43 -27.60
CA GLY A 70 -21.52 -0.18 -27.78
C GLY A 70 -22.61 -0.26 -28.87
N PRO A 71 -23.39 0.82 -29.08
CA PRO A 71 -24.58 0.82 -29.93
C PRO A 71 -24.28 1.05 -31.42
N CYS A 72 -23.09 1.56 -31.77
CA CYS A 72 -22.69 1.72 -33.16
C CYS A 72 -22.41 0.37 -33.83
N ARG A 73 -22.51 0.33 -35.18
CA ARG A 73 -22.47 -0.91 -35.97
C ARG A 73 -21.20 -1.08 -36.82
N ALA A 74 -20.14 -0.32 -36.54
CA ALA A 74 -18.85 -0.59 -37.16
C ALA A 74 -18.23 -1.86 -36.55
N SER A 75 -17.21 -2.42 -37.20
CA SER A 75 -16.54 -3.63 -36.73
C SER A 75 -15.05 -3.35 -36.54
N PHE A 76 -14.69 -2.75 -35.40
CA PHE A 76 -13.30 -2.51 -35.04
C PHE A 76 -12.79 -3.64 -34.13
N PRO A 77 -11.84 -4.47 -34.57
CA PRO A 77 -11.16 -5.41 -33.68
C PRO A 77 -10.40 -4.65 -32.60
N ARG A 78 -10.62 -5.00 -31.33
CA ARG A 78 -10.00 -4.39 -30.17
C ARG A 78 -9.60 -5.46 -29.16
N TRP A 79 -8.79 -5.07 -28.21
CA TRP A 79 -8.33 -5.91 -27.10
C TRP A 79 -8.92 -5.41 -25.80
N TYR A 80 -9.28 -6.32 -24.90
CA TYR A 80 -9.68 -6.01 -23.54
C TYR A 80 -8.96 -6.98 -22.59
N PHE A 81 -8.76 -6.55 -21.35
CA PHE A 81 -8.20 -7.40 -20.30
C PHE A 81 -9.31 -8.23 -19.67
N ASP A 82 -9.15 -9.56 -19.73
CA ASP A 82 -9.99 -10.52 -19.04
C ASP A 82 -9.34 -10.85 -17.69
N THR A 83 -9.96 -10.37 -16.60
CA THR A 83 -9.46 -10.58 -15.25
C THR A 83 -9.58 -12.04 -14.78
N GLU A 84 -10.49 -12.83 -15.34
CA GLU A 84 -10.68 -14.24 -14.99
C GLU A 84 -9.56 -15.09 -15.59
N LYS A 85 -9.13 -14.77 -16.81
CA LYS A 85 -8.00 -15.42 -17.49
C LYS A 85 -6.66 -14.77 -17.18
N ASN A 86 -6.68 -13.58 -16.57
CA ASN A 86 -5.50 -12.74 -16.34
C ASN A 86 -4.73 -12.47 -17.65
N SER A 87 -5.46 -12.25 -18.75
CA SER A 87 -4.89 -12.11 -20.09
C SER A 87 -5.73 -11.17 -20.96
N CYS A 88 -5.11 -10.58 -21.98
CA CYS A 88 -5.83 -9.79 -22.98
C CYS A 88 -6.39 -10.66 -24.11
N ASP A 89 -7.69 -10.52 -24.35
CA ASP A 89 -8.45 -11.17 -25.42
C ASP A 89 -9.03 -10.14 -26.39
N ASN A 90 -9.45 -10.60 -27.57
CA ASN A 90 -10.04 -9.74 -28.59
C ASN A 90 -11.58 -9.66 -28.48
N PHE A 91 -12.13 -8.54 -28.93
CA PHE A 91 -13.56 -8.33 -29.10
C PHE A 91 -13.83 -7.33 -30.24
N ILE A 92 -15.09 -7.22 -30.67
CA ILE A 92 -15.49 -6.23 -31.67
C ILE A 92 -16.08 -5.00 -30.99
N TYR A 93 -15.48 -3.85 -31.23
CA TYR A 93 -15.99 -2.54 -30.82
C TYR A 93 -16.79 -1.90 -31.97
N GLY A 94 -18.00 -1.46 -31.64
CA GLY A 94 -18.98 -0.85 -32.53
C GLY A 94 -18.59 0.55 -33.03
N GLY A 95 -17.62 1.20 -32.36
CA GLY A 95 -17.10 2.51 -32.74
C GLY A 95 -17.53 3.67 -31.85
N CYS A 96 -18.54 3.49 -30.98
CA CYS A 96 -18.98 4.52 -30.04
C CYS A 96 -19.45 3.94 -28.70
N TRP A 97 -19.43 4.77 -27.64
CA TRP A 97 -19.95 4.46 -26.30
C TRP A 97 -19.44 3.14 -25.68
N GLY A 98 -18.15 2.84 -25.89
CA GLY A 98 -17.45 1.79 -25.14
C GLY A 98 -16.98 2.26 -23.77
N ASN A 99 -16.16 1.44 -23.10
CA ASN A 99 -15.45 1.82 -21.87
C ASN A 99 -13.93 1.87 -22.09
N LYS A 100 -13.15 2.04 -21.01
CA LYS A 100 -11.69 2.18 -21.08
C LYS A 100 -10.93 0.87 -21.21
N ASN A 101 -11.57 -0.28 -20.94
CA ASN A 101 -11.00 -1.59 -21.21
C ASN A 101 -11.14 -1.95 -22.70
N ASN A 102 -10.51 -1.13 -23.53
CA ASN A 102 -10.61 -1.16 -24.99
C ASN A 102 -9.30 -0.62 -25.58
N TYR A 103 -8.47 -1.52 -26.07
CA TYR A 103 -7.12 -1.26 -26.54
C TYR A 103 -6.97 -1.61 -28.02
N LEU A 104 -6.09 -0.89 -28.71
CA LEU A 104 -5.81 -1.11 -30.14
C LEU A 104 -4.97 -2.36 -30.39
N SER A 105 -4.12 -2.75 -29.45
CA SER A 105 -3.24 -3.92 -29.57
C SER A 105 -3.19 -4.73 -28.28
N LYS A 106 -2.77 -5.99 -28.42
CA LYS A 106 -2.55 -6.89 -27.29
C LYS A 106 -1.48 -6.33 -26.36
N GLU A 107 -0.42 -5.77 -26.91
CA GLU A 107 0.72 -5.22 -26.17
C GLU A 107 0.30 -4.02 -25.32
N ALA A 108 -0.53 -3.12 -25.88
CA ALA A 108 -1.09 -1.98 -25.15
C ALA A 108 -1.96 -2.44 -23.97
N CYS A 109 -2.80 -3.45 -24.18
CA CYS A 109 -3.59 -4.04 -23.12
C CYS A 109 -2.72 -4.71 -22.04
N MET A 110 -1.78 -5.57 -22.45
CA MET A 110 -0.94 -6.35 -21.53
C MET A 110 -0.06 -5.43 -20.69
N SER A 111 0.62 -4.45 -21.31
CA SER A 111 1.47 -3.47 -20.61
C SER A 111 0.68 -2.62 -19.60
N ARG A 112 -0.61 -2.38 -19.86
CA ARG A 112 -1.45 -1.57 -18.98
C ARG A 112 -2.03 -2.35 -17.81
N CYS A 113 -2.39 -3.62 -18.02
CA CYS A 113 -3.20 -4.39 -17.07
C CYS A 113 -2.49 -5.58 -16.41
N VAL A 114 -1.52 -6.22 -17.09
CA VAL A 114 -0.81 -7.38 -16.53
C VAL A 114 0.22 -6.94 -15.50
N GLY A 115 0.26 -7.62 -14.35
CA GLY A 115 1.22 -7.32 -13.28
C GLY A 115 1.00 -5.96 -12.60
N LYS A 116 -0.08 -5.25 -12.97
CA LYS A 116 -0.49 -3.95 -12.41
C LYS A 116 -1.65 -4.08 -11.42
N GLN A 117 -1.88 -5.28 -10.87
CA GLN A 117 -2.37 -5.41 -9.49
C GLN A 117 -1.30 -4.87 -8.52
N LEU A 118 -0.90 -3.60 -8.72
CA LEU A 118 -0.07 -2.87 -7.79
C LEU A 118 -0.90 -2.75 -6.53
N TYR A 119 -0.34 -3.30 -5.45
CA TYR A 119 -0.90 -3.54 -4.14
C TYR A 119 -2.23 -4.31 -4.15
N PRO A 120 -2.38 -5.44 -3.42
CA PRO A 120 -3.69 -5.69 -2.87
C PRO A 120 -4.05 -4.39 -2.15
N VAL A 121 -5.11 -3.69 -2.59
CA VAL A 121 -5.96 -3.01 -1.63
C VAL A 121 -6.37 -4.16 -0.73
N LEU A 122 -5.54 -4.44 0.28
CA LEU A 122 -5.83 -5.39 1.33
C LEU A 122 -7.22 -4.96 1.73
N PRO A 123 -8.24 -5.82 1.51
CA PRO A 123 -9.60 -5.35 1.56
C PRO A 123 -9.71 -4.71 2.93
N ARG A 124 -9.99 -3.40 2.96
CA ARG A 124 -10.41 -2.73 4.19
C ARG A 124 -11.82 -3.21 4.52
N SER A 125 -12.05 -4.52 4.42
CA SER A 125 -13.08 -5.22 5.12
C SER A 125 -12.66 -5.12 6.57
N THR A 126 -13.08 -4.02 7.18
CA THR A 126 -12.92 -3.67 8.59
C THR A 126 -13.12 -4.89 9.49
N LYS A 127 -13.97 -5.83 9.06
CA LYS A 127 -14.22 -7.14 9.68
C LYS A 127 -12.95 -7.98 9.90
N VAL A 128 -12.04 -8.11 8.93
CA VAL A 128 -10.84 -8.98 9.08
C VAL A 128 -9.86 -8.38 10.08
N VAL A 129 -9.63 -7.06 9.99
CA VAL A 129 -8.73 -6.34 10.91
C VAL A 129 -9.30 -6.31 12.32
N VAL A 130 -10.62 -6.12 12.46
CA VAL A 130 -11.30 -6.17 13.78
C VAL A 130 -11.25 -7.57 14.37
N LEU A 131 -11.49 -8.62 13.58
CA LEU A 131 -11.40 -10.00 14.08
C LEU A 131 -9.99 -10.33 14.54
N ALA A 132 -8.96 -10.02 13.73
CA ALA A 132 -7.56 -10.22 14.12
C ALA A 132 -7.21 -9.44 15.40
N GLY A 133 -7.67 -8.19 15.52
CA GLY A 133 -7.50 -7.38 16.71
C GLY A 133 -8.15 -7.99 17.95
N LEU A 134 -9.40 -8.47 17.84
CA LEU A 134 -10.12 -9.12 18.95
C LEU A 134 -9.41 -10.41 19.40
N PHE A 135 -8.94 -11.23 18.46
CA PHE A 135 -8.18 -12.45 18.79
C PHE A 135 -6.90 -12.12 19.55
N VAL A 136 -6.13 -11.12 19.10
CA VAL A 136 -4.90 -10.69 19.78
C VAL A 136 -5.20 -10.15 21.19
N MET A 137 -6.26 -9.36 21.35
CA MET A 137 -6.66 -8.83 22.66
C MET A 137 -7.07 -9.94 23.63
N VAL A 138 -7.81 -10.95 23.18
CA VAL A 138 -8.19 -12.11 24.00
C VAL A 138 -6.96 -12.90 24.44
N LEU A 139 -5.99 -13.13 23.54
CA LEU A 139 -4.75 -13.82 23.88
C LEU A 139 -3.95 -13.07 24.95
N ILE A 140 -3.82 -11.75 24.84
CA ILE A 140 -3.12 -10.91 25.84
C ILE A 140 -3.82 -11.01 27.20
N ILE A 141 -5.15 -10.97 27.24
CA ILE A 141 -5.93 -11.09 28.48
C ILE A 141 -5.73 -12.47 29.12
N LEU A 142 -5.78 -13.55 28.34
CA LEU A 142 -5.58 -14.92 28.84
C LEU A 142 -4.16 -15.13 29.38
N LEU A 143 -3.15 -14.65 28.66
CA LEU A 143 -1.76 -14.71 29.12
C LEU A 143 -1.58 -13.88 30.40
N GLY A 144 -2.11 -12.67 30.45
CA GLY A 144 -2.09 -11.82 31.65
C GLY A 144 -2.76 -12.50 32.85
N ALA A 145 -3.95 -13.08 32.68
CA ALA A 145 -4.66 -13.79 33.74
C ALA A 145 -3.88 -15.04 34.21
N SER A 146 -3.27 -15.78 33.29
CA SER A 146 -2.45 -16.95 33.62
C SER A 146 -1.21 -16.58 34.44
N VAL A 147 -0.50 -15.50 34.05
CA VAL A 147 0.67 -14.99 34.78
C VAL A 147 0.27 -14.49 36.16
N VAL A 148 -0.83 -13.74 36.29
CA VAL A 148 -1.35 -13.29 37.59
C VAL A 148 -1.73 -14.48 38.47
N CYS A 149 -2.36 -15.51 37.90
CA CYS A 149 -2.70 -16.74 38.61
C CYS A 149 -1.43 -17.47 39.10
N LEU A 150 -0.42 -17.61 38.24
CA LEU A 150 0.87 -18.22 38.60
C LEU A 150 1.57 -17.42 39.70
N ILE A 151 1.59 -16.09 39.64
CA ILE A 151 2.13 -15.23 40.70
C ILE A 151 1.37 -15.43 42.02
N ARG A 152 0.02 -15.49 41.97
CA ARG A 152 -0.81 -15.72 43.16
C ARG A 152 -0.59 -17.11 43.75
N VAL A 153 -0.46 -18.15 42.91
CA VAL A 153 -0.19 -19.53 43.32
C VAL A 153 1.22 -19.65 43.90
N ALA A 154 2.23 -19.07 43.25
CA ALA A 154 3.60 -19.04 43.74
C ALA A 154 3.72 -18.28 45.07
N ARG A 155 3.03 -17.15 45.21
CA ARG A 155 2.99 -16.41 46.49
C ARG A 155 2.30 -17.22 47.58
N ARG A 156 1.17 -17.87 47.26
CA ARG A 156 0.45 -18.74 48.20
C ARG A 156 1.23 -20.01 48.55
N SER A 157 2.01 -20.57 47.62
CA SER A 157 2.88 -21.71 47.90
C SER A 157 4.03 -21.28 48.80
N GLN A 158 4.64 -20.12 48.56
CA GLN A 158 5.69 -19.56 49.43
C GLN A 158 5.17 -19.28 50.85
N GLU A 159 3.95 -18.74 50.99
CA GLU A 159 3.28 -18.58 52.29
C GLU A 159 3.03 -19.92 53.00
N ARG A 160 2.69 -20.99 52.26
CA ARG A 160 2.55 -22.35 52.82
C ARG A 160 3.89 -22.96 53.22
N THR A 161 4.93 -22.83 52.39
CA THR A 161 6.29 -23.33 52.68
C THR A 161 6.87 -22.63 53.92
N LEU A 162 6.64 -21.32 54.06
CA LEU A 162 7.09 -20.55 55.23
C LEU A 162 6.34 -20.96 56.50
N ARG A 163 5.04 -21.26 56.42
CA ARG A 163 4.29 -21.87 57.54
C ARG A 163 4.74 -23.28 57.89
N THR A 164 5.09 -24.14 56.92
CA THR A 164 5.60 -25.49 57.21
C THR A 164 7.00 -25.45 57.82
N VAL A 165 7.84 -24.48 57.42
CA VAL A 165 9.16 -24.25 58.05
C VAL A 165 9.00 -23.79 59.50
N TRP A 166 8.09 -22.85 59.78
CA TRP A 166 7.80 -22.40 61.15
C TRP A 166 7.07 -23.46 61.98
N SER A 167 6.19 -24.27 61.37
CA SER A 167 5.46 -25.35 62.06
C SER A 167 6.29 -26.61 62.31
N SER A 168 7.42 -26.79 61.61
CA SER A 168 8.35 -27.90 61.83
C SER A 168 9.53 -27.53 62.72
N GLY A 169 9.73 -26.24 63.04
CA GLY A 169 10.91 -25.72 63.70
C GLY A 169 10.81 -25.43 65.20
N ASP A 170 9.62 -25.10 65.75
CA ASP A 170 9.60 -24.36 67.02
C ASP A 170 8.62 -24.83 68.13
N ASP A 171 8.08 -26.06 68.11
CA ASP A 171 7.14 -26.49 69.17
C ASP A 171 7.60 -27.66 70.08
N LYS A 172 8.82 -28.22 69.94
CA LYS A 172 9.20 -29.40 70.75
C LYS A 172 10.63 -29.50 71.31
N GLU A 173 11.41 -28.43 71.44
CA GLU A 173 12.72 -28.59 72.13
C GLU A 173 13.16 -27.49 73.10
N HIS A 174 12.39 -26.44 73.35
CA HIS A 174 12.81 -25.36 74.27
C HIS A 174 12.05 -25.23 75.60
N LEU A 175 11.08 -26.10 75.92
CA LEU A 175 10.34 -26.02 77.20
C LEU A 175 10.53 -27.19 78.18
N VAL A 176 11.39 -28.18 77.90
CA VAL A 176 11.57 -29.35 78.80
C VAL A 176 12.98 -29.47 79.42
N LYS A 177 13.98 -28.71 78.96
CA LYS A 177 15.38 -28.95 79.39
C LYS A 177 15.93 -28.06 80.52
N ASN A 178 15.12 -27.29 81.25
CA ASN A 178 15.61 -26.46 82.37
C ASN A 178 14.91 -26.65 83.73
N THR A 179 14.15 -27.72 83.94
CA THR A 179 13.47 -27.97 85.24
C THR A 179 13.99 -29.16 86.04
N TYR A 180 15.07 -29.82 85.62
CA TYR A 180 15.70 -30.89 86.39
C TYR A 180 17.22 -30.83 86.26
N VAL A 181 17.90 -30.09 87.14
CA VAL A 181 18.98 -30.57 88.01
C VAL A 181 19.06 -29.60 89.19
N LEU A 182 18.90 -30.17 90.38
CA LEU A 182 19.00 -29.58 91.71
C LEU A 182 20.46 -29.42 92.12
#